data_AF-A0A9P9ERE3-F1
#
_entry.id   AF-A0A9P9ERE3-F1
#
_cell.length_a   1.000
_cell.length_b   1.000
_cell.length_c   1.000
_cell.angle_alpha   90.00
_cell.angle_beta   90.00
_cell.angle_gamma   90.00
#
_symmetry.space_group_name_H-M   'P 1'
#
loop_
_entity.id
_entity.type
_entity.pdbx_description
1 polymer ?
#
loop_
_entity_poly.entity_id
_entity_poly.type
_entity_poly.pdbx_seq_one_letter_code
_entity_poly.pdbx_strand_id
1 'polypeptide(L)'
;MSQLFTLEDVSKQSTDKGGLIIIDKHVYDITDYMPKHPGGDDILIEVLGRDASEGFHEVGHSAEAMEELKALKVGELDLTPAQVTTKGPSQRAIVSASHLISAMGVVALSLGAVFLRHHVQSPFGQVKE
;
A
#
# COMPACT_ATOMS: atom_id res chain seq x y z
N MET A 1 -10.06 2.52 -21.75
CA MET A 1 -10.49 2.77 -20.36
C MET A 1 -9.25 3.12 -19.57
N SER A 2 -9.04 4.38 -19.20
CA SER A 2 -7.89 4.79 -18.39
C SER A 2 -8.07 4.26 -16.97
N GLN A 3 -7.01 3.68 -16.39
CA GLN A 3 -7.03 3.28 -15.00
C GLN A 3 -6.83 4.49 -14.09
N LEU A 4 -7.60 4.58 -13.01
CA LEU A 4 -7.38 5.59 -11.96
C LEU A 4 -6.40 5.05 -10.91
N PHE A 5 -5.50 5.89 -10.44
CA PHE A 5 -4.52 5.59 -9.41
C PHE A 5 -4.57 6.64 -8.31
N THR A 6 -4.45 6.24 -7.05
CA THR A 6 -4.27 7.19 -5.95
C THR A 6 -2.78 7.53 -5.77
N LEU A 7 -2.48 8.63 -5.07
CA LEU A 7 -1.09 8.95 -4.70
C LEU A 7 -0.44 7.83 -3.89
N GLU A 8 -1.21 7.14 -3.05
CA GLU A 8 -0.71 5.99 -2.30
C GLU A 8 -0.35 4.82 -3.21
N ASP A 9 -1.18 4.53 -4.23
CA ASP A 9 -0.90 3.44 -5.17
C ASP A 9 0.41 3.71 -5.95
N VAL A 10 0.57 4.95 -6.43
CA VAL A 10 1.77 5.39 -7.16
C VAL A 10 3.00 5.28 -6.27
N SER A 11 2.92 5.73 -5.02
CA SER A 11 4.03 5.63 -4.07
C SER A 11 4.35 4.18 -3.69
N LYS A 12 3.35 3.32 -3.47
CA LYS A 12 3.54 1.91 -3.09
C LYS A 12 4.08 1.05 -4.23
N GLN A 13 3.78 1.39 -5.48
CA GLN A 13 4.26 0.68 -6.67
C GLN A 13 5.60 1.20 -7.19
N SER A 14 6.31 2.00 -6.39
CA SER A 14 7.60 2.57 -6.76
C SER A 14 8.73 2.03 -5.88
N THR A 15 9.82 1.64 -6.52
CA THR A 15 11.03 1.06 -5.90
C THR A 15 12.28 1.67 -6.52
N ASP A 16 13.46 1.53 -5.90
CA ASP A 16 14.72 2.10 -6.43
C ASP A 16 15.11 1.61 -7.84
N LYS A 17 14.42 0.59 -8.38
CA LYS A 17 14.68 -0.02 -9.68
C LYS A 17 13.65 0.33 -10.75
N GLY A 18 12.59 1.04 -10.39
CA GLY A 18 11.42 1.20 -11.26
C GLY A 18 10.15 1.48 -10.51
N GLY A 19 9.23 2.15 -11.20
CA GLY A 19 7.94 2.48 -10.63
C GLY A 19 7.15 3.47 -11.46
N LEU A 20 6.19 4.07 -10.77
CA LEU A 20 5.24 4.99 -11.35
C LEU A 20 5.63 6.43 -11.05
N ILE A 21 5.46 7.31 -12.03
CA ILE A 21 5.58 8.75 -11.85
C ILE A 21 4.31 9.45 -12.33
N ILE A 22 4.08 10.65 -11.80
CA ILE A 22 2.96 11.50 -12.21
C ILE A 22 3.50 12.69 -13.00
N ILE A 23 2.97 12.92 -14.21
CA ILE A 23 3.20 14.13 -15.01
C ILE A 23 1.85 14.65 -15.50
N ASP A 24 1.52 15.89 -15.21
CA ASP A 24 0.26 16.54 -15.57
C ASP A 24 -0.99 15.73 -15.19
N LYS A 25 -1.00 15.16 -13.97
CA LYS A 25 -2.08 14.30 -13.44
C LYS A 25 -2.26 12.97 -14.18
N HIS A 26 -1.32 12.60 -15.04
CA HIS A 26 -1.26 11.31 -15.70
C HIS A 26 -0.22 10.43 -15.02
N VAL A 27 -0.48 9.13 -14.99
CA VAL A 27 0.42 8.15 -14.37
C VAL A 27 1.13 7.34 -15.45
N TYR A 28 2.45 7.27 -15.34
CA TYR A 28 3.34 6.62 -16.28
C TYR A 28 4.17 5.56 -15.59
N ASP A 29 4.30 4.39 -16.22
CA ASP A 29 5.24 3.36 -15.79
C ASP A 29 6.55 3.53 -16.55
N ILE A 30 7.59 3.93 -15.82
CA ILE A 30 8.91 4.21 -16.38
C ILE A 30 9.92 3.10 -16.10
N THR A 31 9.49 1.97 -15.52
CA THR A 31 10.38 0.88 -15.09
C THR A 31 11.31 0.42 -16.21
N ASP A 32 10.77 0.19 -17.40
CA ASP A 32 11.56 -0.27 -18.57
C ASP A 32 12.28 0.88 -19.31
N TYR A 33 11.99 2.13 -18.93
CA TYR A 33 12.53 3.34 -19.56
C TYR A 33 13.67 3.96 -18.75
N MET A 34 13.73 3.76 -17.43
CA MET A 34 14.80 4.29 -16.57
C MET A 34 16.22 4.11 -17.12
N PRO A 35 16.68 2.91 -17.54
CA PRO A 35 18.04 2.73 -18.06
C PRO A 35 18.24 3.34 -19.46
N LYS A 36 17.17 3.76 -20.14
CA LYS A 36 17.19 4.39 -21.46
C LYS A 36 17.10 5.91 -21.38
N HIS A 37 16.85 6.45 -20.20
CA HIS A 37 16.68 7.88 -20.02
C HIS A 37 17.99 8.63 -20.30
N PRO A 38 18.05 9.55 -21.30
CA PRO A 38 19.28 10.24 -21.66
C PRO A 38 19.88 11.11 -20.54
N GLY A 39 19.06 11.51 -19.57
CA GLY A 39 19.49 12.28 -18.38
C GLY A 39 20.01 11.43 -17.22
N GLY A 40 20.04 10.09 -17.36
CA GLY A 40 20.39 9.15 -16.29
C GLY A 40 19.19 8.73 -15.46
N ASP A 41 19.30 7.56 -14.82
CA ASP A 41 18.28 6.98 -13.93
C ASP A 41 18.25 7.67 -12.56
N ASP A 42 19.37 8.22 -12.09
CA ASP A 42 19.49 8.94 -10.81
C ASP A 42 18.38 9.99 -10.60
N ILE A 43 18.13 10.82 -11.62
CA ILE A 43 17.13 11.89 -11.54
C ILE A 43 15.71 11.34 -11.51
N LEU A 44 15.46 10.19 -12.14
CA LEU A 44 14.16 9.53 -12.12
C LEU A 44 13.90 8.88 -10.76
N ILE A 45 14.93 8.30 -10.11
CA ILE A 45 14.82 7.68 -8.79
C ILE A 45 14.33 8.69 -7.73
N GLU A 46 14.80 9.94 -7.79
CA GLU A 46 14.40 10.99 -6.84
C GLU A 46 12.91 11.35 -6.89
N VAL A 47 12.30 11.19 -8.06
CA VAL A 47 10.89 11.53 -8.33
C VAL A 47 9.97 10.32 -8.42
N LEU A 48 10.49 9.11 -8.21
CA LEU A 48 9.70 7.89 -8.20
C LEU A 48 8.61 7.93 -7.14
N GLY A 49 7.40 7.52 -7.53
CA GLY A 49 6.25 7.51 -6.64
C GLY A 49 5.65 8.89 -6.38
N ARG A 50 6.06 9.92 -7.12
CA ARG A 50 5.72 11.33 -6.88
C ARG A 50 5.30 12.04 -8.18
N ASP A 51 4.88 13.29 -8.01
CA ASP A 51 4.65 14.22 -9.10
C ASP A 51 5.98 14.82 -9.57
N ALA A 52 6.31 14.56 -10.83
CA ALA A 52 7.52 15.02 -11.52
C ALA A 52 7.22 16.11 -12.55
N SER A 53 6.00 16.66 -12.57
CA SER A 53 5.56 17.61 -13.60
C SER A 53 6.43 18.87 -13.65
N GLU A 54 6.83 19.39 -12.49
CA GLU A 54 7.66 20.59 -12.40
C GLU A 54 9.03 20.36 -13.04
N GLY A 55 9.77 19.36 -12.54
CA GLY A 55 11.09 19.02 -13.08
C GLY A 55 11.05 18.61 -14.55
N PHE A 56 9.99 17.91 -14.98
CA PHE A 56 9.82 17.52 -16.38
C PHE A 56 9.66 18.73 -17.33
N HIS A 57 8.92 19.75 -16.90
CA HIS A 57 8.72 20.98 -17.68
C HIS A 57 9.92 21.92 -17.63
N GLU A 58 10.62 22.02 -16.51
CA GLU A 58 11.81 22.85 -16.37
C GLU A 58 12.95 22.43 -17.31
N VAL A 59 13.09 21.13 -17.55
CA VAL A 59 14.12 20.59 -18.46
C VAL A 59 13.83 20.94 -19.93
N GLY A 60 12.55 21.05 -20.32
CA GLY A 60 12.17 21.36 -21.69
C GLY A 60 12.40 20.20 -22.68
N HIS A 61 11.79 19.04 -22.41
CA HIS A 61 11.86 17.85 -23.26
C HIS A 61 11.36 18.11 -24.70
N SER A 62 11.97 17.43 -25.68
CA SER A 62 11.60 17.53 -27.10
C SER A 62 10.22 16.92 -27.37
N ALA A 63 9.63 17.25 -28.53
CA ALA A 63 8.35 16.68 -28.94
C ALA A 63 8.39 15.14 -29.10
N GLU A 64 9.54 14.58 -29.49
CA GLU A 64 9.74 13.13 -29.57
C GLU A 64 9.72 12.48 -28.19
N ALA A 65 10.40 13.07 -27.20
CA ALA A 65 10.37 12.59 -25.81
C ALA A 65 8.95 12.64 -25.21
N MET A 66 8.15 13.64 -25.58
CA MET A 66 6.74 13.71 -25.21
C MET A 66 5.91 12.58 -25.83
N GLU A 67 6.27 12.11 -27.03
CA GLU A 67 5.60 10.99 -27.69
C GLU A 67 5.96 9.65 -27.05
N GLU A 68 7.24 9.46 -26.71
CA GLU A 68 7.69 8.31 -25.93
C GLU A 68 7.01 8.25 -24.55
N LEU A 69 6.89 9.38 -23.86
CA LEU A 69 6.18 9.46 -22.59
C LEU A 69 4.72 9.00 -22.71
N LYS A 70 4.02 9.38 -23.79
CA LYS A 70 2.62 8.95 -24.01
C LYS A 70 2.50 7.43 -24.13
N ALA A 71 3.50 6.76 -24.68
CA ALA A 71 3.49 5.30 -24.81
C ALA A 71 3.60 4.58 -23.44
N LEU A 72 4.17 5.27 -22.44
CA LEU A 72 4.34 4.76 -21.07
C LEU A 72 3.12 5.03 -20.17
N LYS A 73 2.08 5.69 -20.69
CA LYS A 73 0.89 6.05 -19.90
C LYS A 73 0.10 4.81 -19.51
N VAL A 74 -0.04 4.58 -18.21
CA VAL A 74 -0.84 3.48 -17.63
C VAL A 74 -2.19 3.96 -17.10
N GLY A 75 -2.32 5.26 -16.79
CA GLY A 75 -3.54 5.79 -16.21
C GLY A 75 -3.52 7.28 -15.87
N GLU A 76 -4.42 7.65 -14.98
CA GLU A 76 -4.66 9.01 -14.51
C GLU A 76 -4.74 9.04 -12.99
N LEU A 77 -4.34 10.16 -12.40
CA LEU A 77 -4.40 10.36 -10.96
C LEU A 77 -5.84 10.64 -10.53
N ASP A 78 -6.30 9.93 -9.50
CA ASP A 78 -7.58 10.17 -8.87
C ASP A 78 -7.50 11.41 -7.98
N LEU A 79 -8.11 12.51 -8.43
CA LEU A 79 -8.15 13.80 -7.74
C LEU A 79 -9.39 13.93 -6.84
N THR A 80 -10.18 12.87 -6.67
CA THR A 80 -11.34 12.93 -5.77
C THR A 80 -10.90 12.93 -4.31
N PRO A 81 -11.31 13.94 -3.51
CA PRO A 81 -10.95 14.00 -2.10
C PRO A 81 -11.69 12.90 -1.33
N ALA A 82 -10.94 11.88 -0.92
CA ALA A 82 -11.34 10.84 0.04
C ALA A 82 -12.74 10.25 -0.17
N GLN A 83 -12.94 9.43 -1.21
CA GLN A 83 -14.07 8.51 -1.26
C GLN A 83 -13.63 7.14 -1.81
N VAL A 84 -13.45 6.20 -0.89
CA VAL A 84 -13.77 4.76 -1.01
C VAL A 84 -13.17 4.03 -2.23
N THR A 85 -12.09 3.29 -1.93
CA THR A 85 -11.67 2.04 -2.58
C THR A 85 -12.79 1.32 -3.36
N THR A 86 -12.80 1.44 -4.69
CA THR A 86 -13.41 0.44 -5.57
C THR A 86 -12.71 0.36 -6.95
N LYS A 87 -11.61 -0.40 -7.03
CA LYS A 87 -11.26 -1.16 -8.25
C LYS A 87 -11.64 -2.62 -7.96
N GLY A 88 -12.50 -3.33 -8.72
CA GLY A 88 -13.10 -3.01 -10.02
C GLY A 88 -14.29 -3.94 -10.37
N PRO A 89 -14.72 -4.01 -11.65
CA PRO A 89 -15.91 -4.75 -12.06
C PRO A 89 -15.58 -6.20 -12.47
N SER A 90 -15.69 -7.12 -11.53
CA SER A 90 -15.96 -8.57 -11.70
C SER A 90 -15.96 -9.14 -10.28
N GLN A 91 -17.07 -9.56 -9.69
CA GLN A 91 -17.93 -10.66 -10.14
C GLN A 91 -19.39 -10.37 -9.77
N ARG A 92 -20.33 -10.74 -10.66
CA ARG A 92 -21.75 -10.94 -10.31
C ARG A 92 -21.89 -12.16 -9.40
N ALA A 93 -22.99 -12.17 -8.64
CA ALA A 93 -23.56 -13.27 -7.85
C ALA A 93 -23.02 -13.32 -6.40
N ILE A 94 -23.82 -13.35 -5.33
CA ILE A 94 -25.23 -13.64 -5.12
C ILE A 94 -25.65 -13.03 -3.77
N VAL A 95 -26.86 -12.51 -3.72
CA VAL A 95 -27.64 -12.27 -2.51
C VAL A 95 -27.71 -13.54 -1.65
N SER A 96 -27.35 -13.43 -0.36
CA SER A 96 -28.06 -14.15 0.71
C SER A 96 -27.79 -13.49 2.06
N ALA A 97 -28.68 -12.58 2.44
CA ALA A 97 -28.91 -12.22 3.81
C ALA A 97 -29.73 -13.33 4.46
N SER A 98 -29.15 -14.08 5.40
CA SER A 98 -29.83 -14.71 6.55
C SER A 98 -28.93 -15.76 7.17
N HIS A 99 -28.36 -15.47 8.34
CA HIS A 99 -28.17 -16.43 9.44
C HIS A 99 -28.14 -15.61 10.73
N LEU A 100 -29.35 -15.26 11.19
CA LEU A 100 -29.61 -15.03 12.61
C LEU A 100 -29.54 -16.38 13.31
N ILE A 101 -28.78 -16.50 14.41
CA ILE A 101 -28.87 -17.43 15.56
C ILE A 101 -27.57 -17.16 16.34
N SER A 102 -27.49 -16.94 17.65
CA SER A 102 -28.42 -16.71 18.74
C SER A 102 -27.54 -16.22 19.89
N ALA A 103 -28.14 -15.42 20.75
CA ALA A 103 -27.58 -14.96 22.00
C ALA A 103 -27.11 -16.10 22.93
N MET A 104 -26.32 -15.66 23.93
CA MET A 104 -26.11 -16.20 25.28
C MET A 104 -24.92 -17.13 25.53
N GLY A 105 -24.07 -16.68 26.46
CA GLY A 105 -23.04 -17.51 27.07
C GLY A 105 -22.22 -16.82 28.16
N VAL A 106 -22.84 -15.97 29.00
CA VAL A 106 -22.25 -15.54 30.27
C VAL A 106 -22.36 -16.70 31.25
N VAL A 107 -21.24 -17.27 31.72
CA VAL A 107 -21.20 -17.98 33.01
C VAL A 107 -19.90 -17.60 33.72
N ALA A 108 -20.03 -16.61 34.58
CA ALA A 108 -19.12 -16.36 35.67
C ALA A 108 -19.43 -17.29 36.86
N LEU A 109 -18.37 -17.70 37.56
CA LEU A 109 -18.30 -18.05 38.99
C LEU A 109 -19.03 -19.32 39.49
N SER A 110 -18.23 -20.30 39.94
CA SER A 110 -18.46 -21.11 41.16
C SER A 110 -17.24 -22.00 41.43
N LEU A 111 -16.39 -21.68 42.41
CA LEU A 111 -16.46 -22.11 43.83
C LEU A 111 -15.63 -23.37 44.11
N GLY A 112 -14.73 -23.31 45.09
CA GLY A 112 -14.38 -24.49 45.90
C GLY A 112 -12.90 -24.79 46.08
N ALA A 113 -12.27 -24.10 47.02
CA ALA A 113 -11.45 -24.68 48.08
C ALA A 113 -10.94 -26.13 47.86
N VAL A 114 -9.70 -26.28 47.36
CA VAL A 114 -8.85 -27.42 47.72
C VAL A 114 -7.65 -26.86 48.49
N PHE A 115 -7.99 -26.47 49.70
CA PHE A 115 -7.12 -26.21 50.82
C PHE A 115 -6.44 -27.52 51.23
N LEU A 116 -5.10 -27.46 51.25
CA LEU A 116 -4.22 -28.08 52.25
C LEU A 116 -3.61 -29.46 51.98
N ARG A 117 -2.30 -29.49 52.31
CA ARG A 117 -1.41 -30.62 52.62
C ARG A 117 -0.89 -31.38 51.40
N HIS A 118 0.41 -31.51 51.15
CA HIS A 118 1.51 -31.80 52.07
C HIS A 118 2.79 -31.67 51.22
N HIS A 119 3.70 -30.71 51.40
CA HIS A 119 4.97 -30.83 52.12
C HIS A 119 5.78 -29.57 51.72
N VAL A 120 6.12 -28.65 52.64
CA VAL A 120 7.40 -28.66 53.39
C VAL A 120 8.61 -28.67 52.45
N GLN A 121 9.09 -27.48 52.07
CA GLN A 121 10.40 -26.90 52.45
C GLN A 121 10.79 -25.74 51.51
N SER A 122 10.66 -24.51 52.00
CA SER A 122 11.66 -23.45 51.79
C SER A 122 12.83 -23.73 52.76
N PRO A 123 14.06 -23.12 52.68
CA PRO A 123 14.37 -21.77 52.17
C PRO A 123 15.76 -21.68 51.45
N PHE A 124 16.27 -20.43 51.32
CA PHE A 124 17.62 -20.00 50.87
C PHE A 124 17.84 -19.92 49.34
N GLY A 125 18.32 -18.83 48.74
CA GLY A 125 19.01 -17.65 49.27
C GLY A 125 20.33 -17.43 48.50
N GLN A 126 20.48 -16.23 47.92
CA GLN A 126 21.74 -15.52 47.58
C GLN A 126 22.44 -15.75 46.21
N VAL A 127 22.41 -14.67 45.42
CA VAL A 127 23.48 -13.97 44.65
C VAL A 127 24.89 -14.56 44.52
N LYS A 128 25.39 -14.59 43.26
CA LYS A 128 26.62 -13.95 42.70
C LYS A 128 27.19 -14.81 41.57
N GLU A 129 27.42 -14.20 40.40
CA GLU A 129 28.76 -14.08 39.80
C GLU A 129 28.87 -12.70 39.14
#